data_AF-A0A672HSV0-F1
#
_entry.id   AF-A0A672HSV0-F1
#
_cell.length_a   1.000
_cell.length_b   1.000
_cell.length_c   1.000
_cell.angle_alpha   90.00
_cell.angle_beta   90.00
_cell.angle_gamma   90.00
#
_symmetry.space_group_name_H-M   'P 1'
#
loop_
_entity.id
_entity.type
_entity.pdbx_description
1 polymer ?
#
loop_
_entity_poly.entity_id
_entity_poly.type
_entity_poly.pdbx_seq_one_letter_code
_entity_poly.pdbx_strand_id
1 'polypeptide(L)'
;MDSSGMLRGLLLLGLLSVLCHGQASQEVSAEDLGEQRLEPAADRDLIEALESLLGRMHSRVANTEKRGIIPLCVMGDRCAMKYGPRIGKLCDCGRGANCNSYLLKCI
;
A
#
# COMPACT_ATOMS: atom_id res chain seq x y z
N MET A 1 16.69 16.35 33.12
CA MET A 1 18.12 16.02 33.03
C MET A 1 18.23 14.93 31.97
N ASP A 2 17.96 15.27 30.69
CA ASP A 2 17.65 14.24 29.66
C ASP A 2 18.29 14.53 28.29
N SER A 3 18.96 15.68 28.16
CA SER A 3 19.60 16.13 26.91
C SER A 3 20.73 15.18 26.46
N SER A 4 21.44 14.57 27.41
CA SER A 4 22.51 13.60 27.12
C SER A 4 22.00 12.30 26.51
N GLY A 5 20.77 11.88 26.82
CA GLY A 5 20.17 10.68 26.26
C GLY A 5 19.74 10.88 24.81
N MET A 6 19.12 12.03 24.52
CA MET A 6 18.74 12.40 23.16
C MET A 6 19.96 12.57 22.24
N LEU A 7 21.04 13.20 22.72
CA LEU A 7 22.25 13.38 21.92
C LEU A 7 22.90 12.03 21.54
N ARG A 8 22.96 11.08 22.49
CA ARG A 8 23.46 9.72 22.23
C ARG A 8 22.56 8.97 21.23
N GLY A 9 21.24 9.11 21.35
CA GLY A 9 20.30 8.49 20.42
C GLY A 9 20.49 8.98 18.98
N LEU A 10 20.65 10.29 18.79
CA LEU A 10 20.88 10.89 17.47
C LEU A 10 22.23 10.47 16.86
N LEU A 11 23.29 10.37 17.68
CA LEU A 11 24.60 9.89 17.22
C LEU A 11 24.53 8.42 16.75
N LEU A 12 23.82 7.56 17.47
CA LEU A 12 23.65 6.16 17.09
C LEU A 12 22.83 6.00 15.80
N LEU A 13 21.74 6.77 15.64
CA LEU A 13 20.95 6.79 14.41
C LEU A 13 21.76 7.26 13.20
N GLY A 14 22.60 8.28 13.36
CA GLY A 14 23.50 8.75 12.31
C GLY A 14 24.52 7.69 11.91
N LEU A 15 25.15 7.02 12.88
CA LEU A 15 26.11 5.93 12.64
C LEU A 15 25.46 4.76 11.87
N LEU A 16 24.26 4.35 12.26
CA LEU A 16 23.52 3.28 11.57
C LEU A 16 23.19 3.67 10.13
N SER A 17 22.80 4.92 9.90
CA SER A 17 22.49 5.42 8.55
C SER A 17 23.72 5.37 7.64
N VAL A 18 24.89 5.79 8.14
CA VAL A 18 26.16 5.72 7.39
C VAL A 18 26.58 4.28 7.12
N LEU A 19 26.43 3.37 8.09
CA LEU A 19 26.73 1.95 7.90
C LEU A 19 25.81 1.28 6.88
N CYS A 20 24.51 1.59 6.90
CA CYS A 20 23.54 1.09 5.92
C CYS A 20 23.78 1.64 4.51
N HIS A 21 24.17 2.92 4.39
CA HIS A 21 24.52 3.50 3.09
C HIS A 21 25.89 3.02 2.57
N GLY A 22 26.84 2.71 3.46
CA GLY A 22 28.12 2.11 3.08
C GLY A 22 27.98 0.70 2.49
N GLN A 23 27.06 -0.10 3.02
CA GLN A 23 26.70 -1.41 2.47
C GLN A 23 25.99 -1.26 1.11
N ALA A 24 25.05 -0.32 0.97
CA ALA A 24 24.36 -0.09 -0.30
C ALA A 24 25.26 0.49 -1.41
N SER A 25 26.36 1.18 -1.06
CA SER A 25 27.32 1.74 -2.02
C SER A 25 28.42 0.75 -2.42
N GLN A 26 28.69 -0.29 -1.62
CA GLN A 26 29.64 -1.36 -1.97
C GLN A 26 28.98 -2.48 -2.82
N GLU A 27 27.73 -2.32 -3.23
CA GLU A 27 27.11 -3.18 -4.24
C GLU A 27 27.29 -2.57 -5.66
N VAL A 28 28.00 -1.43 -5.75
CA VAL A 28 28.28 -0.71 -7.00
C VAL A 28 29.77 -0.40 -7.07
N SER A 29 30.61 -1.41 -7.32
CA SER A 29 31.77 -1.33 -8.23
C SER A 29 32.69 -2.54 -8.05
N ALA A 30 32.89 -3.26 -9.16
CA ALA A 30 34.02 -4.11 -9.50
C ALA A 30 34.04 -5.56 -8.98
N GLU A 31 33.33 -6.44 -9.69
CA GLU A 31 33.93 -7.68 -10.18
C GLU A 31 33.75 -7.75 -11.72
N ASP A 32 34.87 -7.96 -12.40
CA ASP A 32 35.10 -8.00 -13.84
C ASP A 32 34.72 -9.37 -14.44
N LEU A 33 34.46 -9.38 -15.75
CA LEU A 33 34.07 -10.47 -16.65
C LEU A 33 34.21 -11.92 -16.13
N GLY A 34 33.07 -12.58 -15.97
CA GLY A 34 32.97 -14.04 -15.88
C GLY A 34 31.63 -14.54 -16.40
N GLU A 35 31.56 -14.79 -17.70
CA GLU A 35 30.77 -15.85 -18.33
C GLU A 35 29.50 -16.30 -17.58
N GLN A 36 28.38 -15.60 -17.80
CA GLN A 36 27.10 -16.26 -17.98
C GLN A 36 26.14 -15.30 -18.67
N ARG A 37 26.12 -15.45 -19.99
CA ARG A 37 24.92 -15.33 -20.82
C ARG A 37 23.81 -16.17 -20.17
N LEU A 38 23.19 -15.66 -19.12
CA LEU A 38 21.97 -16.24 -18.57
C LEU A 38 20.87 -15.80 -19.53
N GLU A 39 20.40 -16.79 -20.28
CA GLU A 39 19.58 -16.65 -21.47
C GLU A 39 18.48 -15.58 -21.33
N PRO A 40 18.36 -14.63 -22.29
CA PRO A 40 17.27 -13.66 -22.32
C PRO A 40 15.88 -14.33 -22.40
N ALA A 41 15.83 -15.62 -22.74
CA ALA A 41 14.64 -16.44 -22.68
C ALA A 41 14.19 -16.74 -21.24
N ALA A 42 15.11 -17.03 -20.31
CA ALA A 42 14.77 -17.36 -18.93
C ALA A 42 14.17 -16.16 -18.16
N ASP A 43 14.66 -14.95 -18.46
CA ASP A 43 14.13 -13.71 -17.88
C ASP A 43 12.74 -13.36 -18.46
N ARG A 44 12.53 -13.64 -19.75
CA ARG A 44 11.22 -13.50 -20.42
C ARG A 44 10.18 -14.47 -19.83
N ASP A 45 10.56 -15.73 -19.65
CA ASP A 45 9.70 -16.75 -19.07
C ASP A 45 9.33 -16.43 -17.61
N LEU A 46 10.27 -15.85 -16.85
CA LEU A 46 10.02 -15.41 -15.47
C LEU A 46 9.04 -14.23 -15.41
N ILE A 47 9.21 -13.25 -16.30
CA ILE A 47 8.31 -12.10 -16.41
C ILE A 47 6.90 -12.56 -16.83
N GLU A 48 6.79 -13.46 -17.80
CA GLU A 48 5.51 -14.02 -18.23
C GLU A 48 4.83 -14.84 -17.12
N ALA A 49 5.61 -15.63 -16.37
CA ALA A 49 5.11 -16.34 -15.19
C ALA A 49 4.58 -15.36 -14.12
N LEU A 50 5.29 -14.26 -13.87
CA LEU A 50 4.86 -13.23 -12.92
C LEU A 50 3.58 -12.52 -13.38
N GLU A 51 3.48 -12.11 -14.64
CA GLU A 51 2.27 -11.52 -15.21
C GLU A 51 1.08 -12.47 -15.14
N SER A 52 1.29 -13.76 -15.41
CA SER A 52 0.24 -14.77 -15.32
C SER A 52 -0.27 -14.94 -13.88
N LEU A 53 0.61 -14.88 -12.88
CA LEU A 53 0.26 -14.95 -11.47
C LEU A 53 -0.47 -13.68 -11.01
N LEU A 54 -0.01 -12.50 -11.43
CA LEU A 54 -0.66 -11.22 -11.15
C LEU A 54 -2.07 -11.14 -11.76
N GLY A 55 -2.25 -11.58 -13.01
CA GLY A 55 -3.58 -11.65 -13.65
C GLY A 55 -4.55 -12.59 -12.93
N ARG A 56 -4.05 -13.73 -12.43
CA ARG A 56 -4.83 -14.70 -11.62
C ARG A 56 -5.15 -14.16 -10.23
N MET A 57 -4.26 -13.36 -9.62
CA MET A 57 -4.52 -12.70 -8.35
C MET A 57 -5.51 -11.55 -8.51
N HIS A 58 -5.34 -10.69 -9.52
CA HIS A 58 -6.22 -9.55 -9.77
C HIS A 58 -7.67 -9.99 -10.05
N SER A 59 -7.88 -11.07 -10.79
CA SER A 59 -9.21 -11.65 -11.02
C SER A 59 -9.84 -12.24 -9.75
N ARG A 60 -9.04 -12.79 -8.82
CA ARG A 60 -9.52 -13.26 -7.51
C ARG A 60 -9.84 -12.09 -6.58
N VAL A 61 -8.96 -11.10 -6.49
CA VAL A 61 -9.13 -9.90 -5.67
C VAL A 61 -10.34 -9.10 -6.14
N ALA A 62 -10.44 -8.80 -7.43
CA ALA A 62 -11.59 -8.08 -8.00
C ALA A 62 -12.94 -8.80 -7.82
N ASN A 63 -12.93 -10.13 -7.63
CA ASN A 63 -14.15 -10.89 -7.34
C ASN A 63 -14.48 -10.93 -5.84
N THR A 64 -13.46 -10.86 -4.96
CA THR A 64 -13.65 -10.74 -3.50
C THR A 64 -13.98 -9.31 -3.05
N GLU A 65 -13.53 -8.28 -3.76
CA GLU A 65 -13.80 -6.87 -3.42
C GLU A 65 -15.26 -6.45 -3.67
N LYS A 66 -15.95 -7.12 -4.60
CA LYS A 66 -17.34 -6.79 -4.97
C LYS A 66 -18.37 -7.11 -3.87
N ARG A 67 -17.98 -7.82 -2.80
CA ARG A 67 -18.87 -8.21 -1.71
C ARG A 67 -18.30 -7.79 -0.36
N GLY A 68 -18.18 -6.49 -0.14
CA GLY A 68 -17.95 -5.96 1.22
C GLY A 68 -17.14 -4.67 1.31
N ILE A 69 -16.50 -4.21 0.23
CA ILE A 69 -15.76 -2.95 0.27
C ILE A 69 -16.71 -1.81 -0.09
N ILE A 70 -17.04 -1.02 0.93
CA ILE A 70 -17.83 0.21 0.80
C ILE A 70 -16.82 1.38 0.74
N PRO A 71 -16.90 2.26 -0.28
CA PRO A 71 -15.98 3.40 -0.40
C PRO A 71 -16.18 4.40 0.75
N LEU A 72 -15.21 5.30 0.97
CA LEU A 72 -15.34 6.40 1.93
C LEU A 72 -16.07 7.60 1.30
N CYS A 73 -17.01 8.21 2.03
CA CYS A 73 -17.71 9.42 1.61
C CYS A 73 -16.89 10.68 1.93
N VAL A 74 -17.07 11.76 1.14
CA VAL A 74 -16.67 13.10 1.56
C VAL A 74 -17.71 13.67 2.54
N MET A 75 -17.30 14.59 3.41
CA MET A 75 -18.23 15.35 4.25
C MET A 75 -19.33 16.01 3.41
N GLY A 76 -20.60 15.83 3.81
CA GLY A 76 -21.77 16.35 3.09
C GLY A 76 -22.29 15.46 1.95
N ASP A 77 -21.55 14.43 1.54
CA ASP A 77 -22.00 13.48 0.50
C ASP A 77 -23.12 12.57 1.02
N ARG A 78 -23.88 12.02 0.06
CA ARG A 78 -24.94 11.05 0.34
C ARG A 78 -24.34 9.68 0.70
N CYS A 79 -24.45 9.30 1.96
CA CYS A 79 -23.94 8.04 2.51
C CYS A 79 -24.91 6.86 2.41
N ALA A 80 -26.20 7.16 2.22
CA ALA A 80 -27.24 6.15 2.10
C ALA A 80 -28.37 6.60 1.15
N MET A 81 -29.18 5.65 0.72
CA MET A 81 -30.38 5.92 -0.05
C MET A 81 -31.55 5.03 0.38
N LYS A 82 -32.75 5.59 0.29
CA LYS A 82 -33.97 4.91 0.70
C LYS A 82 -34.58 4.17 -0.48
N TYR A 83 -34.84 2.89 -0.28
CA TYR A 83 -35.55 2.01 -1.21
C TYR A 83 -36.79 1.47 -0.50
N GLY A 84 -37.91 2.20 -0.61
CA GLY A 84 -39.14 1.89 0.11
C GLY A 84 -38.92 1.89 1.64
N PRO A 85 -39.21 0.80 2.36
CA PRO A 85 -38.98 0.71 3.81
C PRO A 85 -37.51 0.44 4.18
N ARG A 86 -36.63 0.15 3.22
CA ARG A 86 -35.22 -0.21 3.47
C ARG A 86 -34.29 0.97 3.18
N ILE A 87 -33.14 0.98 3.87
CA ILE A 87 -32.06 1.96 3.65
C ILE A 87 -30.82 1.19 3.17
N GLY A 88 -30.33 1.53 1.97
CA GLY A 88 -29.10 0.98 1.41
C GLY A 88 -27.92 1.92 1.66
N LYS A 89 -26.81 1.38 2.17
CA LYS A 89 -25.56 2.12 2.41
C LYS A 89 -24.76 2.23 1.10
N LEU A 90 -24.21 3.42 0.84
CA LEU A 90 -23.44 3.73 -0.37
C LEU A 90 -21.95 3.87 -0.09
N CYS A 91 -21.61 4.54 1.01
CA CYS A 91 -20.24 4.81 1.43
C CYS A 91 -20.17 4.89 2.98
N ASP A 92 -18.97 4.82 3.53
CA ASP A 92 -18.68 5.03 4.95
C ASP A 92 -18.29 6.47 5.22
N CYS A 93 -18.90 7.10 6.23
CA CYS A 93 -18.50 8.45 6.65
C CYS A 93 -17.14 8.41 7.34
N GLY A 94 -16.31 9.41 7.07
CA GLY A 94 -15.01 9.57 7.72
C GLY A 94 -15.11 9.75 9.23
N ARG A 95 -13.97 9.61 9.93
CA ARG A 95 -13.88 9.77 11.38
C ARG A 95 -14.42 11.15 11.80
N GLY A 96 -15.40 11.17 12.71
CA GLY A 96 -16.00 12.40 13.23
C GLY A 96 -17.29 12.84 12.52
N ALA A 97 -17.72 12.14 11.46
CA ALA A 97 -19.07 12.25 10.91
C ALA A 97 -19.84 10.94 11.03
N ASN A 98 -21.15 11.04 11.06
CA ASN A 98 -22.06 9.91 10.93
C ASN A 98 -23.00 10.11 9.73
N CYS A 99 -23.49 9.01 9.18
CA CYS A 99 -24.55 9.05 8.20
C CYS A 99 -25.87 9.41 8.90
N ASN A 100 -26.36 10.63 8.69
CA ASN A 100 -27.65 11.05 9.25
C ASN A 100 -28.79 10.24 8.62
N SER A 101 -29.66 9.63 9.42
CA SER A 101 -30.72 8.74 8.94
C SER A 101 -31.89 9.45 8.24
N TYR A 102 -32.05 10.76 8.44
CA TYR A 102 -33.09 11.57 7.80
C TYR A 102 -32.59 12.20 6.50
N LEU A 103 -31.43 12.86 6.54
CA LEU A 103 -30.81 13.54 5.41
C LEU A 103 -30.05 12.58 4.47
N LEU A 104 -29.66 11.41 5.00
CA LEU A 104 -28.87 10.39 4.32
C LEU A 104 -27.52 10.93 3.83
N LYS A 105 -26.93 11.85 4.58
CA LYS A 105 -25.64 12.51 4.30
C LYS A 105 -24.68 12.39 5.48
N CYS A 106 -23.38 12.44 5.21
CA CYS A 106 -22.35 12.51 6.26
C CYS A 106 -22.28 13.90 6.88
N ILE A 107 -22.61 14.00 8.17
CA ILE A 107 -22.52 15.21 9.00
C ILE A 107 -22.08 14.88 10.42
#